data_AF-Q9AJL8-F1
#
_entry.id   AF-Q9AJL8-F1
#
_cell.length_a   1.000
_cell.length_b   1.000
_cell.length_c   1.000
_cell.angle_alpha   90.00
_cell.angle_beta   90.00
_cell.angle_gamma   90.00
#
_symmetry.space_group_name_H-M   'P 1'
#
loop_
_entity.id
_entity.type
_entity.pdbx_description
1 polymer ?
#
loop_
_entity_poly.entity_id
_entity_poly.type
_entity_poly.pdbx_seq_one_letter_code
_entity_poly.pdbx_strand_id
1 'polypeptide(L)'
;MNYENVDLSFREFRDLVLEGGSFCASTLTCAKFVGCTLRGINFSDSFLGEAVFENCILEECTFNHANLQRAKFIKCTLTKSSFFGAFMGQVRFQECLIDGCDLSDCQIPDGEFRKTIISNSSFERSFVKSSTFEDALLKSVNVSHADLRKVSFINTTFDHIKDEGSIFYGKKPWSGKSSSKSWDEFESYGFD
;
A
#
# COMPACT_ATOMS: atom_id res chain seq x y z
N MET A 1 21.03 -3.99 -9.70
CA MET A 1 20.67 -4.77 -10.91
C MET A 1 19.84 -3.88 -11.83
N ASN A 2 20.01 -3.90 -13.17
CA ASN A 2 19.25 -3.01 -14.07
C ASN A 2 18.44 -3.82 -15.09
N TYR A 3 17.11 -3.70 -15.00
CA TYR A 3 16.09 -4.32 -15.84
C TYR A 3 15.09 -3.24 -16.27
N GLU A 4 15.57 -2.18 -16.88
CA GLU A 4 14.73 -1.11 -17.43
C GLU A 4 14.22 -1.47 -18.82
N ASN A 5 12.97 -1.11 -19.11
CA ASN A 5 12.32 -1.31 -20.41
C ASN A 5 12.31 -2.78 -20.90
N VAL A 6 12.21 -3.74 -19.98
CA VAL A 6 12.15 -5.17 -20.32
C VAL A 6 10.79 -5.76 -20.03
N ASP A 7 10.42 -6.81 -20.76
CA ASP A 7 9.24 -7.60 -20.45
C ASP A 7 9.61 -8.82 -19.59
N LEU A 8 9.10 -8.79 -18.37
CA LEU A 8 9.23 -9.81 -17.34
C LEU A 8 7.85 -10.28 -16.89
N SER A 9 6.82 -10.12 -17.74
CA SER A 9 5.47 -10.59 -17.46
C SER A 9 5.47 -12.08 -17.12
N PHE A 10 4.60 -12.48 -16.18
CA PHE A 10 4.45 -13.86 -15.70
C PHE A 10 5.70 -14.49 -15.06
N ARG A 11 6.80 -13.75 -14.93
CA ARG A 11 8.01 -14.26 -14.27
C ARG A 11 7.77 -14.39 -12.78
N GLU A 12 8.43 -15.38 -12.21
CA GLU A 12 8.43 -15.60 -10.77
C GLU A 12 9.85 -15.41 -10.24
N PHE A 13 9.96 -14.59 -9.20
CA PHE A 13 11.15 -14.28 -8.44
C PHE A 13 10.93 -14.81 -7.03
N ARG A 14 11.81 -15.70 -6.57
CA ARG A 14 11.70 -16.33 -5.24
C ARG A 14 12.95 -16.06 -4.43
N ASP A 15 12.74 -15.72 -3.17
CA ASP A 15 13.76 -15.62 -2.12
C ASP A 15 14.97 -14.74 -2.53
N LEU A 16 14.71 -13.74 -3.37
CA LEU A 16 15.75 -12.82 -3.82
C LEU A 16 16.02 -11.78 -2.75
N VAL A 17 17.30 -11.51 -2.51
CA VAL A 17 17.75 -10.35 -1.75
C VAL A 17 18.39 -9.38 -2.74
N LEU A 18 17.71 -8.26 -2.99
CA LEU A 18 18.16 -7.22 -3.92
C LEU A 18 18.26 -5.90 -3.17
N GLU A 19 19.43 -5.28 -3.27
CA GLU A 19 19.70 -3.93 -2.77
C GLU A 19 20.05 -3.02 -3.94
N GLY A 20 19.22 -2.01 -4.14
CA GLY A 20 19.27 -1.12 -5.28
C GLY A 20 19.00 -1.82 -6.62
N GLY A 21 18.70 -1.01 -7.61
CA GLY A 21 18.40 -1.49 -8.95
C GLY A 21 17.09 -0.94 -9.48
N SER A 22 16.79 -1.32 -10.71
CA SER A 22 15.72 -0.68 -11.46
C SER A 22 14.98 -1.71 -12.31
N PHE A 23 13.67 -1.67 -12.20
CA PHE A 23 12.67 -2.19 -13.13
C PHE A 23 11.87 -1.03 -13.75
N CYS A 24 12.44 0.18 -13.77
CA CYS A 24 11.75 1.36 -14.26
C CYS A 24 11.26 1.15 -15.71
N ALA A 25 10.02 1.58 -15.98
CA ALA A 25 9.35 1.44 -17.27
C ALA A 25 9.25 0.00 -17.82
N SER A 26 9.49 -1.02 -17.00
CA SER A 26 9.39 -2.42 -17.43
C SER A 26 7.97 -2.97 -17.33
N THR A 27 7.71 -4.02 -18.09
CA THR A 27 6.45 -4.78 -18.02
C THR A 27 6.64 -5.95 -17.07
N LEU A 28 5.93 -5.93 -15.95
CA LEU A 28 5.91 -6.92 -14.89
C LEU A 28 4.48 -7.44 -14.65
N THR A 29 3.62 -7.34 -15.66
CA THR A 29 2.22 -7.78 -15.58
C THR A 29 2.16 -9.26 -15.20
N CYS A 30 1.35 -9.59 -14.20
CA CYS A 30 1.24 -10.94 -13.62
C CYS A 30 2.56 -11.53 -13.09
N ALA A 31 3.62 -10.74 -12.91
CA ALA A 31 4.85 -11.21 -12.29
C ALA A 31 4.61 -11.53 -10.80
N LYS A 32 5.41 -12.44 -10.25
CA LYS A 32 5.33 -12.86 -8.86
C LYS A 32 6.66 -12.64 -8.15
N PHE A 33 6.60 -12.04 -6.98
CA PHE A 33 7.70 -11.92 -6.04
C PHE A 33 7.27 -12.65 -4.76
N VAL A 34 8.00 -13.69 -4.38
CA VAL A 34 7.67 -14.53 -3.23
C VAL A 34 8.88 -14.64 -2.32
N GLY A 35 8.76 -14.22 -1.06
CA GLY A 35 9.87 -14.29 -0.10
C GLY A 35 11.02 -13.31 -0.39
N CYS A 36 10.81 -12.33 -1.28
CA CYS A 36 11.87 -11.41 -1.69
C CYS A 36 12.10 -10.31 -0.64
N THR A 37 13.37 -9.97 -0.41
CA THR A 37 13.79 -8.74 0.26
C THR A 37 14.30 -7.75 -0.78
N LEU A 38 13.53 -6.69 -1.01
CA LEU A 38 13.82 -5.66 -2.00
C LEU A 38 14.03 -4.34 -1.27
N ARG A 39 15.26 -3.81 -1.33
CA ARG A 39 15.66 -2.55 -0.69
C ARG A 39 16.05 -1.55 -1.75
N GLY A 40 15.41 -0.38 -1.80
CA GLY A 40 15.78 0.69 -2.73
C GLY A 40 15.54 0.36 -4.21
N ILE A 41 14.62 -0.55 -4.53
CA ILE A 41 14.33 -0.93 -5.91
C ILE A 41 13.39 0.08 -6.57
N ASN A 42 13.75 0.52 -7.78
CA ASN A 42 12.94 1.43 -8.57
C ASN A 42 12.00 0.67 -9.52
N PHE A 43 10.70 0.73 -9.27
CA PHE A 43 9.59 0.25 -10.11
C PHE A 43 8.80 1.41 -10.77
N SER A 44 9.35 2.63 -10.80
CA SER A 44 8.65 3.79 -11.36
C SER A 44 8.23 3.54 -12.80
N ASP A 45 7.06 4.06 -13.18
CA ASP A 45 6.50 3.96 -14.54
C ASP A 45 6.32 2.53 -15.08
N SER A 46 6.47 1.50 -14.22
CA SER A 46 6.35 0.10 -14.64
C SER A 46 4.89 -0.36 -14.74
N PHE A 47 4.66 -1.40 -15.54
CA PHE A 47 3.37 -2.07 -15.66
C PHE A 47 3.34 -3.31 -14.78
N LEU A 48 2.76 -3.18 -13.58
CA LEU A 48 2.63 -4.21 -12.54
C LEU A 48 1.18 -4.71 -12.41
N GLY A 49 0.38 -4.62 -13.48
CA GLY A 49 -1.00 -5.08 -13.47
C GLY A 49 -1.10 -6.55 -13.06
N GLU A 50 -1.95 -6.87 -12.09
CA GLU A 50 -2.13 -8.22 -11.53
C GLU A 50 -0.85 -8.86 -10.96
N ALA A 51 0.23 -8.10 -10.75
CA ALA A 51 1.44 -8.61 -10.10
C ALA A 51 1.16 -9.02 -8.65
N VAL A 52 1.91 -10.00 -8.15
CA VAL A 52 1.77 -10.53 -6.79
C VAL A 52 3.08 -10.40 -6.03
N PHE A 53 3.02 -9.75 -4.88
CA PHE A 53 4.07 -9.74 -3.86
C PHE A 53 3.55 -10.53 -2.66
N GLU A 54 4.23 -11.61 -2.30
CA GLU A 54 3.83 -12.50 -1.21
C GLU A 54 5.00 -12.71 -0.25
N ASN A 55 4.78 -12.51 1.05
CA ASN A 55 5.82 -12.62 2.09
C ASN A 55 7.09 -11.81 1.75
N CYS A 56 6.93 -10.61 1.18
CA CYS A 56 8.06 -9.78 0.75
C CYS A 56 8.35 -8.64 1.74
N ILE A 57 9.62 -8.24 1.79
CA ILE A 57 10.09 -7.02 2.44
C ILE A 57 10.40 -5.99 1.34
N LEU A 58 9.75 -4.83 1.39
CA LEU A 58 9.83 -3.74 0.41
C LEU A 58 10.24 -2.45 1.14
N GLU A 59 11.54 -2.25 1.31
CA GLU A 59 12.07 -1.07 2.02
C GLU A 59 12.58 -0.03 1.04
N GLU A 60 12.14 1.22 1.19
CA GLU A 60 12.62 2.35 0.37
C GLU A 60 12.48 2.12 -1.14
N CYS A 61 11.52 1.28 -1.54
CA CYS A 61 11.21 1.01 -2.95
C CYS A 61 10.36 2.15 -3.53
N THR A 62 10.48 2.37 -4.84
CA THR A 62 9.74 3.43 -5.54
C THR A 62 8.83 2.83 -6.59
N PHE A 63 7.52 3.06 -6.49
CA PHE A 63 6.47 2.62 -7.42
C PHE A 63 5.77 3.83 -8.08
N ASN A 64 6.46 4.96 -8.16
CA ASN A 64 5.86 6.22 -8.58
C ASN A 64 5.31 6.11 -10.00
N HIS A 65 4.07 6.57 -10.19
CA HIS A 65 3.35 6.50 -11.47
C HIS A 65 3.19 5.10 -12.06
N ALA A 66 3.53 4.03 -11.33
CA ALA A 66 3.40 2.67 -11.79
C ALA A 66 1.92 2.28 -11.95
N ASN A 67 1.66 1.36 -12.88
CA ASN A 67 0.35 0.73 -13.01
C ASN A 67 0.30 -0.54 -12.16
N LEU A 68 -0.37 -0.47 -11.01
CA LEU A 68 -0.58 -1.54 -10.05
C LEU A 68 -2.05 -2.03 -10.05
N GLN A 69 -2.78 -1.85 -11.16
CA GLN A 69 -4.17 -2.29 -11.24
C GLN A 69 -4.29 -3.78 -10.89
N ARG A 70 -5.15 -4.09 -9.92
CA ARG A 70 -5.40 -5.47 -9.44
C ARG A 70 -4.17 -6.18 -8.88
N ALA A 71 -3.07 -5.47 -8.60
CA ALA A 71 -1.90 -6.03 -7.94
C ALA A 71 -2.23 -6.46 -6.51
N LYS A 72 -1.48 -7.43 -5.99
CA LYS A 72 -1.69 -8.02 -4.67
C LYS A 72 -0.41 -7.97 -3.86
N PHE A 73 -0.50 -7.47 -2.64
CA PHE A 73 0.51 -7.53 -1.60
C PHE A 73 -0.08 -8.35 -0.46
N ILE A 74 0.53 -9.50 -0.18
CA ILE A 74 0.03 -10.47 0.80
C ILE A 74 1.15 -10.71 1.80
N LYS A 75 0.89 -10.44 3.09
CA LYS A 75 1.87 -10.63 4.16
C LYS A 75 3.20 -9.91 3.89
N CYS A 76 3.11 -8.71 3.34
CA CYS A 76 4.29 -7.92 2.99
C CYS A 76 4.58 -6.86 4.06
N THR A 77 5.86 -6.57 4.24
CA THR A 77 6.31 -5.40 5.00
C THR A 77 6.78 -4.34 4.02
N LEU A 78 6.10 -3.19 4.01
CA LEU A 78 6.43 -2.03 3.21
C LEU A 78 6.85 -0.90 4.14
N THR A 79 8.11 -0.48 4.07
CA THR A 79 8.62 0.61 4.90
C THR A 79 9.24 1.70 4.04
N LYS A 80 8.83 2.96 4.26
CA LYS A 80 9.37 4.13 3.55
C LYS A 80 9.34 4.02 2.03
N SER A 81 8.43 3.22 1.49
CA SER A 81 8.27 3.07 0.04
C SER A 81 7.34 4.15 -0.50
N SER A 82 7.59 4.61 -1.72
CA SER A 82 6.75 5.60 -2.39
C SER A 82 5.92 4.94 -3.50
N PHE A 83 4.65 5.30 -3.57
CA PHE A 83 3.67 4.94 -4.60
C PHE A 83 3.13 6.20 -5.28
N PHE A 84 3.82 7.34 -5.14
CA PHE A 84 3.31 8.65 -5.53
C PHE A 84 2.70 8.64 -6.94
N GLY A 85 1.45 9.07 -7.05
CA GLY A 85 0.74 9.16 -8.34
C GLY A 85 0.48 7.83 -9.04
N ALA A 86 0.59 6.68 -8.36
CA ALA A 86 0.38 5.36 -8.97
C ALA A 86 -1.11 5.07 -9.29
N PHE A 87 -1.33 4.20 -10.28
CA PHE A 87 -2.65 3.70 -10.65
C PHE A 87 -2.89 2.34 -10.00
N MET A 88 -3.72 2.30 -8.96
CA MET A 88 -3.88 1.16 -8.06
C MET A 88 -5.34 0.69 -7.96
N GLY A 89 -6.12 0.84 -9.04
CA GLY A 89 -7.51 0.39 -9.06
C GLY A 89 -7.62 -1.10 -8.73
N GLN A 90 -8.48 -1.45 -7.77
CA GLN A 90 -8.68 -2.82 -7.28
C GLN A 90 -7.41 -3.47 -6.70
N VAL A 91 -6.43 -2.69 -6.24
CA VAL A 91 -5.26 -3.22 -5.52
C VAL A 91 -5.70 -3.92 -4.23
N ARG A 92 -4.94 -4.94 -3.81
CA ARG A 92 -5.18 -5.64 -2.55
C ARG A 92 -3.94 -5.65 -1.68
N PHE A 93 -4.06 -5.14 -0.46
CA PHE A 93 -3.13 -5.33 0.63
C PHE A 93 -3.81 -6.21 1.67
N GLN A 94 -3.27 -7.41 1.90
CA GLN A 94 -3.77 -8.35 2.90
C GLN A 94 -2.68 -8.67 3.89
N GLU A 95 -2.96 -8.46 5.18
CA GLU A 95 -2.03 -8.82 6.26
C GLU A 95 -0.67 -8.11 6.11
N CYS A 96 -0.66 -6.85 5.65
CA CYS A 96 0.57 -6.10 5.43
C CYS A 96 0.87 -5.09 6.55
N LEU A 97 2.16 -4.86 6.79
CA LEU A 97 2.66 -3.67 7.49
C LEU A 97 3.00 -2.60 6.44
N ILE A 98 2.48 -1.39 6.61
CA ILE A 98 2.72 -0.24 5.73
C ILE A 98 3.15 0.92 6.62
N ASP A 99 4.45 1.15 6.76
CA ASP A 99 4.99 2.17 7.66
C ASP A 99 5.80 3.23 6.90
N GLY A 100 5.48 4.51 7.13
CA GLY A 100 6.20 5.62 6.52
C GLY A 100 6.06 5.71 5.00
N CYS A 101 5.04 5.07 4.40
CA CYS A 101 4.87 5.03 2.95
C CYS A 101 4.14 6.25 2.41
N ASP A 102 4.49 6.65 1.19
CA ASP A 102 3.83 7.73 0.47
C ASP A 102 2.88 7.17 -0.60
N LEU A 103 1.58 7.26 -0.37
CA LEU A 103 0.51 6.95 -1.32
C LEU A 103 -0.24 8.23 -1.74
N SER A 104 0.44 9.38 -1.73
CA SER A 104 -0.17 10.65 -2.15
C SER A 104 -0.44 10.65 -3.66
N ASP A 105 -1.47 11.38 -4.07
CA ASP A 105 -1.92 11.53 -5.47
C ASP A 105 -2.26 10.21 -6.20
N CYS A 106 -2.40 9.10 -5.46
CA CYS A 106 -2.73 7.79 -6.04
C CYS A 106 -4.19 7.70 -6.50
N GLN A 107 -4.43 6.84 -7.49
CA GLN A 107 -5.77 6.43 -7.92
C GLN A 107 -6.06 5.02 -7.40
N ILE A 108 -6.86 4.90 -6.35
CA ILE A 108 -7.16 3.64 -5.65
C ILE A 108 -8.69 3.38 -5.59
N PRO A 109 -9.42 3.39 -6.72
CA PRO A 109 -10.82 2.98 -6.68
C PRO A 109 -10.95 1.50 -6.35
N ASP A 110 -11.88 1.17 -5.46
CA ASP A 110 -12.22 -0.21 -5.08
C ASP A 110 -11.02 -1.02 -4.54
N GLY A 111 -10.05 -0.36 -3.88
CA GLY A 111 -8.93 -1.02 -3.23
C GLY A 111 -9.32 -1.74 -1.94
N GLU A 112 -8.59 -2.78 -1.57
CA GLU A 112 -8.84 -3.58 -0.36
C GLU A 112 -7.61 -3.55 0.55
N PHE A 113 -7.76 -3.08 1.78
CA PHE A 113 -6.73 -3.04 2.82
C PHE A 113 -7.18 -3.87 4.01
N ARG A 114 -7.09 -5.20 3.89
CA ARG A 114 -7.63 -6.13 4.89
C ARG A 114 -6.57 -6.56 5.90
N LYS A 115 -6.89 -6.44 7.19
CA LYS A 115 -5.96 -6.79 8.30
C LYS A 115 -4.60 -6.13 8.14
N THR A 116 -4.58 -4.88 7.69
CA THR A 116 -3.34 -4.12 7.48
C THR A 116 -3.06 -3.23 8.68
N ILE A 117 -1.78 -3.00 8.94
CA ILE A 117 -1.32 -1.97 9.87
C ILE A 117 -0.68 -0.87 9.03
N ILE A 118 -1.29 0.30 9.03
CA ILE A 118 -0.81 1.46 8.28
C ILE A 118 -0.42 2.55 9.27
N SER A 119 0.88 2.83 9.34
CA SER A 119 1.46 3.80 10.26
C SER A 119 2.23 4.87 9.50
N ASN A 120 2.17 6.11 9.97
CA ASN A 120 3.01 7.23 9.50
C ASN A 120 2.98 7.45 7.97
N SER A 121 1.88 7.06 7.32
CA SER A 121 1.77 7.02 5.86
C SER A 121 0.80 8.08 5.34
N SER A 122 0.95 8.45 4.07
CA SER A 122 0.14 9.50 3.44
C SER A 122 -0.70 8.95 2.29
N PHE A 123 -1.96 9.34 2.25
CA PHE A 123 -2.90 9.20 1.13
C PHE A 123 -3.35 10.59 0.65
N GLU A 124 -2.53 11.62 0.89
CA GLU A 124 -2.90 13.00 0.59
C GLU A 124 -3.27 13.18 -0.89
N ARG A 125 -4.36 13.91 -1.18
CA ARG A 125 -4.91 14.13 -2.54
C ARG A 125 -5.26 12.87 -3.34
N SER A 126 -5.23 11.68 -2.73
CA SER A 126 -5.53 10.43 -3.43
C SER A 126 -7.04 10.22 -3.62
N PHE A 127 -7.39 9.42 -4.63
CA PHE A 127 -8.75 8.99 -4.90
C PHE A 127 -8.94 7.55 -4.40
N VAL A 128 -9.47 7.39 -3.19
CA VAL A 128 -9.60 6.08 -2.50
C VAL A 128 -11.05 5.58 -2.51
N LYS A 129 -11.90 6.16 -3.37
CA LYS A 129 -13.34 5.95 -3.40
C LYS A 129 -13.71 4.46 -3.46
N SER A 130 -14.76 4.08 -2.71
CA SER A 130 -15.30 2.71 -2.62
C SER A 130 -14.34 1.65 -2.07
N SER A 131 -13.16 2.02 -1.59
CA SER A 131 -12.21 1.08 -1.00
C SER A 131 -12.64 0.59 0.38
N THR A 132 -11.98 -0.47 0.87
CA THR A 132 -12.22 -1.05 2.20
C THR A 132 -10.96 -1.09 3.04
N PHE A 133 -11.09 -0.86 4.35
CA PHE A 133 -10.04 -0.98 5.36
C PHE A 133 -10.47 -1.97 6.45
N GLU A 134 -10.96 -3.15 6.03
CA GLU A 134 -11.52 -4.16 6.94
C GLU A 134 -10.46 -4.69 7.92
N ASP A 135 -10.78 -4.67 9.21
CA ASP A 135 -9.89 -5.12 10.29
C ASP A 135 -8.52 -4.42 10.28
N ALA A 136 -8.43 -3.20 9.72
CA ALA A 136 -7.18 -2.45 9.61
C ALA A 136 -6.93 -1.54 10.83
N LEU A 137 -5.67 -1.18 11.03
CA LEU A 137 -5.26 -0.19 12.03
C LEU A 137 -4.57 0.98 11.32
N LEU A 138 -5.04 2.20 11.56
CA LEU A 138 -4.51 3.42 10.95
C LEU A 138 -3.96 4.34 12.05
N LYS A 139 -2.63 4.53 12.07
CA LYS A 139 -1.93 5.41 13.02
C LYS A 139 -1.18 6.51 12.30
N SER A 140 -1.37 7.77 12.71
CA SER A 140 -0.64 8.91 12.13
C SER A 140 -0.80 8.97 10.61
N VAL A 141 -1.97 8.61 10.09
CA VAL A 141 -2.24 8.56 8.64
C VAL A 141 -2.76 9.90 8.17
N ASN A 142 -2.19 10.40 7.07
CA ASN A 142 -2.64 11.61 6.40
C ASN A 142 -3.61 11.25 5.26
N VAL A 143 -4.86 11.73 5.34
CA VAL A 143 -5.87 11.63 4.29
C VAL A 143 -6.36 13.01 3.85
N SER A 144 -5.57 14.06 4.08
CA SER A 144 -5.91 15.41 3.67
C SER A 144 -6.16 15.49 2.16
N HIS A 145 -7.22 16.20 1.77
CA HIS A 145 -7.69 16.35 0.39
C HIS A 145 -8.01 15.04 -0.36
N ALA A 146 -8.01 13.89 0.33
CA ALA A 146 -8.35 12.62 -0.28
C ALA A 146 -9.85 12.50 -0.53
N ASP A 147 -10.22 11.82 -1.62
CA ASP A 147 -11.60 11.41 -1.86
C ASP A 147 -11.85 10.04 -1.24
N LEU A 148 -12.55 10.05 -0.11
CA LEU A 148 -12.90 8.88 0.70
C LEU A 148 -14.38 8.52 0.58
N ARG A 149 -15.06 8.98 -0.48
CA ARG A 149 -16.49 8.68 -0.65
C ARG A 149 -16.71 7.18 -0.77
N LYS A 150 -17.72 6.68 -0.07
CA LYS A 150 -18.08 5.24 -0.03
C LYS A 150 -16.98 4.31 0.52
N VAL A 151 -15.94 4.84 1.17
CA VAL A 151 -14.95 4.00 1.83
C VAL A 151 -15.59 3.30 3.02
N SER A 152 -15.31 2.00 3.16
CA SER A 152 -15.75 1.18 4.28
C SER A 152 -14.63 1.01 5.31
N PHE A 153 -14.95 1.26 6.57
CA PHE A 153 -14.03 1.15 7.70
C PHE A 153 -14.53 0.13 8.73
N ILE A 154 -14.96 -1.04 8.27
CA ILE A 154 -15.44 -2.12 9.13
C ILE A 154 -14.31 -2.61 10.03
N ASN A 155 -14.55 -2.64 11.34
CA ASN A 155 -13.57 -3.06 12.35
C ASN A 155 -12.23 -2.30 12.29
N THR A 156 -12.21 -1.10 11.72
CA THR A 156 -10.99 -0.29 11.63
C THR A 156 -10.74 0.49 12.92
N THR A 157 -9.49 0.51 13.37
CA THR A 157 -9.05 1.37 14.47
C THR A 157 -8.30 2.59 13.94
N PHE A 158 -8.47 3.73 14.59
CA PHE A 158 -7.87 5.00 14.18
C PHE A 158 -7.13 5.66 15.34
N ASP A 159 -5.97 6.21 15.03
CA ASP A 159 -5.17 7.02 15.94
C ASP A 159 -4.46 8.13 15.14
N HIS A 160 -4.61 9.39 15.57
CA HIS A 160 -3.98 10.56 14.93
C HIS A 160 -4.18 10.66 13.40
N ILE A 161 -5.43 10.69 12.93
CA ILE A 161 -5.73 10.90 11.50
C ILE A 161 -5.72 12.40 11.17
N LYS A 162 -4.96 12.78 10.12
CA LYS A 162 -5.04 14.13 9.52
C LYS A 162 -5.96 14.09 8.32
N ASP A 163 -6.97 14.96 8.27
CA ASP A 163 -8.08 14.84 7.33
C ASP A 163 -8.57 16.20 6.78
N GLU A 164 -7.69 17.19 6.74
CA GLU A 164 -8.01 18.53 6.24
C GLU A 164 -8.46 18.46 4.78
N GLY A 165 -9.62 19.04 4.48
CA GLY A 165 -10.14 19.04 3.11
C GLY A 165 -10.51 17.67 2.53
N SER A 166 -10.45 16.58 3.32
CA SER A 166 -10.86 15.24 2.87
C SER A 166 -12.36 15.22 2.52
N ILE A 167 -12.73 14.54 1.44
CA ILE A 167 -14.13 14.36 1.05
C ILE A 167 -14.62 13.03 1.63
N PHE A 168 -15.61 13.08 2.53
CA PHE A 168 -16.21 11.88 3.16
C PHE A 168 -17.73 11.99 3.20
N TYR A 169 -18.44 10.86 3.06
CA TYR A 169 -19.90 10.84 3.18
C TYR A 169 -20.31 10.57 4.63
N GLY A 170 -20.98 11.54 5.24
CA GLY A 170 -21.49 11.43 6.61
C GLY A 170 -20.44 11.78 7.67
N LYS A 171 -20.60 11.23 8.87
CA LYS A 171 -19.70 11.48 10.00
C LYS A 171 -18.42 10.67 9.81
N LYS A 172 -17.26 11.33 9.90
CA LYS A 172 -15.95 10.68 9.84
C LYS A 172 -15.77 9.72 11.02
N PRO A 173 -15.36 8.45 10.82
CA PRO A 173 -15.31 7.45 11.89
C PRO A 173 -14.27 7.77 12.98
N TRP A 174 -13.18 8.47 12.63
CA TRP A 174 -12.15 8.93 13.57
C TRP A 174 -12.50 10.20 14.35
N SER A 175 -13.68 10.80 14.13
CA SER A 175 -14.12 12.01 14.87
C SER A 175 -14.66 11.74 16.28
N GLY A 176 -14.71 10.47 16.71
CA GLY A 176 -15.06 10.05 18.07
C GLY A 176 -13.82 9.86 18.95
N LYS A 177 -14.02 9.71 20.27
CA LYS A 177 -12.92 9.31 21.17
C LYS A 177 -12.30 8.00 20.65
N SER A 178 -10.99 7.99 20.44
CA SER A 178 -10.17 6.84 20.05
C SER A 178 -10.68 5.56 20.73
N SER A 179 -10.98 4.53 19.95
CA SER A 179 -11.37 3.22 20.47
C SER A 179 -10.16 2.59 21.16
N SER A 180 -10.35 2.20 22.42
CA SER A 180 -9.33 1.71 23.37
C SER A 180 -8.73 0.34 23.06
N LYS A 181 -8.71 -0.12 21.80
CA LYS A 181 -7.95 -1.34 21.47
C LYS A 181 -6.47 -0.97 21.56
N SER A 182 -5.74 -1.63 22.45
CA SER A 182 -4.32 -1.34 22.64
C SER A 182 -3.54 -1.73 21.39
N TRP A 183 -2.62 -0.87 20.97
CA TRP A 183 -1.69 -1.18 19.88
C TRP A 183 -0.79 -2.37 20.24
N ASP A 184 -0.57 -2.62 21.53
CA ASP A 184 0.25 -3.70 22.08
C ASP A 184 -0.29 -5.11 21.73
N GLU A 185 -1.62 -5.26 21.59
CA GLU A 185 -2.25 -6.52 21.14
C GLU A 185 -1.91 -6.84 19.67
N PHE A 186 -1.42 -5.84 18.91
CA PHE A 186 -1.16 -5.98 17.48
C PHE A 186 0.31 -5.93 17.10
N GLU A 187 1.19 -5.41 17.95
CA GLU A 187 2.65 -5.60 17.79
C GLU A 187 3.04 -7.09 17.88
N SER A 188 2.24 -7.92 18.57
CA SER A 188 2.39 -9.38 18.53
C SER A 188 1.94 -10.04 17.22
N TYR A 189 1.32 -9.29 16.28
CA TYR A 189 1.16 -9.72 14.88
C TYR A 189 2.37 -9.35 14.02
N GLY A 190 3.48 -8.93 14.61
CA GLY A 190 4.79 -9.05 13.95
C GLY A 190 4.92 -10.48 13.46
N PHE A 191 4.76 -10.66 12.15
CA PHE A 191 4.77 -11.96 11.50
C PHE A 191 6.12 -12.61 11.82
N ASP A 192 6.08 -13.68 12.63
CA ASP A 192 7.21 -14.59 12.87
C ASP A 192 7.86 -15.05 11.55
#